data_AF-A0A1G3L233-F1
#
_entry.id   AF-A0A1G3L233-F1
#
_cell.length_a   1.000
_cell.length_b   1.000
_cell.length_c   1.000
_cell.angle_alpha   90.00
_cell.angle_beta   90.00
_cell.angle_gamma   90.00
#
_symmetry.space_group_name_H-M   'P 1'
#
loop_
_entity.id
_entity.type
_entity.pdbx_description
1 polymer ?
#
loop_
_entity_poly.entity_id
_entity_poly.type
_entity_poly.pdbx_seq_one_letter_code
_entity_poly.pdbx_strand_id
1 'polypeptide(L)'
;MIDIEKFKDSFKNQLFHILDGIKDNEMQSYSLFVLALSNISLMDQLRNDYELKNILFDKYNLLSEHITTYLDNAEDFDIFKKIVTFQKDNKFDNNTLLNNLSRKRKVSDFNLKFNKIREFRPERESKEKFLANFKDFDEIKFNFNKKFLKKEIIFDDNFFIDKEFKDRFTFFYNKFPFVEYHTVIVPDKDKNNPQFLSSEYHNLICDFMKNIKVKNKKEIVGIGFSAYGAFASVNHLHFQFFIEDLPILDEKWIHNGGNCQYPAKIYKFNDFYSSWQQIDYFNKNNITYNVCYTADSIFCLPRQFQSEYPKQNWSKGFGWYEMTGGFISFTYDDFNKITEKEIDQDFVNISCKT
;
A
#
# COMPACT_ATOMS: atom_id res chain seq x y z
N MET A 1 -12.94 8.09 -16.35
CA MET A 1 -11.57 7.99 -16.90
C MET A 1 -10.59 8.76 -16.01
N ILE A 2 -9.42 8.21 -15.68
CA ILE A 2 -8.38 8.90 -14.89
C ILE A 2 -7.18 9.23 -15.78
N ASP A 3 -6.69 10.47 -15.74
CA ASP A 3 -5.42 10.85 -16.38
C ASP A 3 -4.27 10.66 -15.39
N ILE A 4 -3.37 9.72 -15.68
CA ILE A 4 -2.30 9.34 -14.76
C ILE A 4 -1.28 10.45 -14.57
N GLU A 5 -0.99 11.25 -15.60
CA GLU A 5 -0.03 12.33 -15.45
C GLU A 5 -0.59 13.41 -14.52
N LYS A 6 -1.87 13.77 -14.71
CA LYS A 6 -2.55 14.69 -13.80
C LYS A 6 -2.62 14.13 -12.38
N PHE A 7 -2.87 12.83 -12.22
CA PHE A 7 -2.90 12.21 -10.90
C PHE A 7 -1.54 12.33 -10.19
N LYS A 8 -0.42 12.11 -10.89
CA LYS A 8 0.93 12.28 -10.32
C LYS A 8 1.19 13.73 -9.90
N ASP A 9 0.77 14.69 -10.73
CA ASP A 9 0.86 16.11 -10.41
C ASP A 9 0.02 16.46 -9.18
N SER A 10 -1.24 16.02 -9.14
CA SER A 10 -2.16 16.17 -8.01
C SER A 10 -1.61 15.55 -6.72
N PHE A 11 -1.01 14.36 -6.82
CA PHE A 11 -0.32 13.70 -5.72
C PHE A 11 0.82 14.60 -5.21
N LYS A 12 1.77 14.96 -6.07
CA LYS A 12 2.89 15.83 -5.66
C LYS A 12 2.42 17.16 -5.07
N ASN A 13 1.47 17.85 -5.70
CA ASN A 13 0.96 19.14 -5.26
C ASN A 13 0.26 19.06 -3.90
N GLN A 14 -0.50 18.00 -3.65
CA GLN A 14 -1.13 17.80 -2.34
C GLN A 14 -0.09 17.57 -1.24
N LEU A 15 1.07 16.97 -1.53
CA LEU A 15 2.17 16.86 -0.55
C LEU A 15 2.73 18.24 -0.16
N PHE A 16 2.88 19.17 -1.10
CA PHE A 16 3.23 20.56 -0.78
C PHE A 16 2.20 21.19 0.16
N HIS A 17 0.92 21.09 -0.18
CA HIS A 17 -0.15 21.63 0.67
C HIS A 17 -0.19 21.00 2.06
N ILE A 18 0.07 19.69 2.17
CA ILE A 18 0.19 18.99 3.45
C ILE A 18 1.33 19.58 4.27
N LEU A 19 2.51 19.74 3.67
CA LEU A 19 3.69 20.28 4.35
C LEU A 19 3.49 21.74 4.76
N ASP A 20 2.93 22.58 3.90
CA ASP A 20 2.64 23.98 4.21
C ASP A 20 1.69 24.12 5.41
N GLY A 21 0.73 23.20 5.53
CA GLY A 21 -0.22 23.14 6.64
C GLY A 21 0.37 22.69 7.99
N ILE A 22 1.62 22.22 8.03
CA ILE A 22 2.31 21.81 9.27
C ILE A 22 2.68 23.05 10.10
N LYS A 23 2.30 23.01 11.38
CA LYS A 23 2.63 24.01 12.40
C LYS A 23 3.32 23.37 13.61
N ASP A 24 4.14 24.14 14.31
CA ASP A 24 4.97 23.76 15.46
C ASP A 24 4.21 23.20 16.68
N ASN A 25 2.98 23.67 16.91
CA ASN A 25 2.21 23.36 18.11
C ASN A 25 0.89 22.61 17.85
N GLU A 26 0.78 21.90 16.72
CA GLU A 26 -0.39 21.06 16.42
C GLU A 26 -0.02 19.58 16.42
N MET A 27 -0.65 18.77 17.28
CA MET A 27 -0.37 17.33 17.34
C MET A 27 -0.56 16.61 15.99
N GLN A 28 -1.50 17.11 15.18
CA GLN A 28 -1.76 16.59 13.84
C GLN A 28 -0.60 16.84 12.87
N SER A 29 0.25 17.82 13.13
CA SER A 29 1.44 18.12 12.32
C SER A 29 2.41 16.93 12.27
N TYR A 30 2.59 16.21 13.37
CA TYR A 30 3.43 15.00 13.38
C TYR A 30 2.87 13.91 12.46
N SER A 31 1.55 13.71 12.48
CA SER A 31 0.86 12.76 11.59
C SER A 31 1.06 13.12 10.11
N LEU A 32 0.86 14.40 9.77
CA LEU A 32 1.01 14.91 8.41
C LEU A 32 2.46 14.87 7.93
N PHE A 33 3.40 15.19 8.81
CA PHE A 33 4.82 15.07 8.53
C PHE A 33 5.21 13.63 8.22
N VAL A 34 4.82 12.67 9.07
CA VAL A 34 5.11 11.24 8.86
C VAL A 34 4.52 10.77 7.54
N LEU A 35 3.29 11.18 7.21
CA LEU A 35 2.65 10.85 5.93
C LEU A 35 3.47 11.39 4.74
N ALA A 36 3.86 12.67 4.78
CA ALA A 36 4.61 13.30 3.70
C ALA A 36 6.01 12.67 3.55
N LEU A 37 6.75 12.53 4.65
CA LEU A 37 8.07 11.88 4.68
C LEU A 37 7.99 10.46 4.10
N SER A 38 6.96 9.69 4.47
CA SER A 38 6.84 8.30 4.02
C SER A 38 6.61 8.19 2.52
N ASN A 39 5.81 9.08 1.94
CA ASN A 39 5.56 9.11 0.49
C ASN A 39 6.78 9.65 -0.28
N ILE A 40 7.38 10.73 0.20
CA ILE A 40 8.57 11.34 -0.42
C ILE A 40 9.74 10.35 -0.41
N SER A 41 10.03 9.74 0.75
CA SER A 41 11.16 8.83 0.91
C SER A 41 11.08 7.56 0.05
N LEU A 42 9.91 7.16 -0.43
CA LEU A 42 9.76 5.93 -1.21
C LEU A 42 10.12 6.11 -2.69
N MET A 43 10.03 7.32 -3.21
CA MET A 43 10.05 7.60 -4.66
C MET A 43 11.24 8.48 -5.03
N ASP A 44 12.10 7.99 -5.92
CA ASP A 44 13.31 8.71 -6.37
C ASP A 44 13.00 10.11 -6.91
N GLN A 45 11.95 10.24 -7.71
CA GLN A 45 11.52 11.53 -8.26
C GLN A 45 11.18 12.55 -7.17
N LEU A 46 10.48 12.13 -6.10
CA LEU A 46 10.09 13.02 -5.02
C LEU A 46 11.26 13.32 -4.07
N ARG A 47 12.09 12.32 -3.77
CA ARG A 47 13.32 12.52 -2.96
C ARG A 47 14.28 13.54 -3.56
N ASN A 48 14.36 13.55 -4.89
CA ASN A 48 15.26 14.42 -5.64
C ASN A 48 14.64 15.77 -6.00
N ASP A 49 13.37 16.02 -5.65
CA ASP A 49 12.73 17.31 -5.85
C ASP A 49 13.26 18.32 -4.83
N TYR A 50 13.96 19.35 -5.30
CA TYR A 50 14.66 20.30 -4.44
C TYR A 50 13.71 21.11 -3.55
N GLU A 51 12.58 21.57 -4.08
CA GLU A 51 11.63 22.41 -3.37
C GLU A 51 10.90 21.61 -2.29
N LEU A 52 10.38 20.43 -2.67
CA LEU A 52 9.68 19.54 -1.75
C LEU A 52 10.60 19.09 -0.60
N LYS A 53 11.85 18.79 -0.92
CA LYS A 53 12.87 18.39 0.05
C LYS A 53 13.19 19.52 1.04
N ASN A 54 13.34 20.76 0.56
CA ASN A 54 13.63 21.89 1.44
C ASN A 54 12.48 22.15 2.42
N ILE A 55 11.24 22.21 1.92
CA ILE A 55 10.07 22.43 2.78
C ILE A 55 9.94 21.28 3.79
N LEU A 56 10.12 20.03 3.36
CA LEU A 56 10.10 18.88 4.26
C LEU A 56 11.13 19.06 5.40
N PHE A 57 12.35 19.50 5.12
CA PHE A 57 13.36 19.67 6.14
C PHE A 57 13.17 20.89 7.03
N ASP A 58 12.61 21.97 6.51
CA ASP A 58 12.20 23.11 7.33
C ASP A 58 11.14 22.67 8.36
N LYS A 59 10.16 21.86 7.91
CA LYS A 59 9.15 21.28 8.80
C LYS A 59 9.73 20.25 9.77
N TYR A 60 10.71 19.47 9.34
CA TYR A 60 11.42 18.54 10.22
C TYR A 60 12.13 19.27 11.37
N ASN A 61 12.89 20.34 11.04
CA ASN A 61 13.60 21.13 12.03
C ASN A 61 12.62 21.80 13.01
N LEU A 62 11.56 22.43 12.47
CA LEU A 62 10.48 23.02 13.25
C LEU A 62 9.90 22.03 14.28
N LEU A 63 9.49 20.84 13.83
CA LEU A 63 8.89 19.84 14.72
C LEU A 63 9.90 19.23 15.69
N SER A 64 11.18 19.15 15.31
CA SER A 64 12.25 18.61 16.16
C SER A 64 12.62 19.53 17.31
N GLU A 65 12.54 20.86 17.12
CA GLU A 65 12.78 21.85 18.19
C GLU A 65 11.76 21.71 19.33
N HIS A 66 10.52 21.36 18.99
CA HIS A 66 9.43 21.21 19.96
C HIS A 66 9.22 19.78 20.47
N ILE A 67 10.11 18.84 20.13
CA ILE A 67 9.93 17.41 20.43
C ILE A 67 9.92 17.06 21.93
N THR A 68 10.45 17.93 22.79
CA THR A 68 10.45 17.73 24.25
C THR A 68 9.21 18.32 24.94
N THR A 69 8.40 19.09 24.21
CA THR A 69 7.29 19.89 24.76
C THR A 69 6.01 19.07 24.95
N TYR A 70 5.87 17.96 24.21
CA TYR A 70 4.68 17.10 24.27
C TYR A 70 4.95 15.86 25.13
N LEU A 71 4.22 15.76 26.24
CA LEU A 71 4.21 14.58 27.13
C LEU A 71 3.18 13.53 26.71
N ASP A 72 2.46 13.77 25.61
CA ASP A 72 1.31 12.96 25.21
C ASP A 72 1.72 11.81 24.27
N ASN A 73 1.20 10.61 24.54
CA ASN A 73 1.57 9.35 23.88
C ASN A 73 0.81 9.13 22.55
N ALA A 74 0.74 10.13 21.66
CA ALA A 74 0.13 9.88 20.35
C ALA A 74 1.09 9.09 19.44
N GLU A 75 0.56 8.06 18.78
CA GLU A 75 1.29 7.12 17.92
C GLU A 75 2.23 7.82 16.92
N ASP A 76 1.77 8.88 16.27
CA ASP A 76 2.55 9.58 15.25
C ASP A 76 3.69 10.41 15.81
N PHE A 77 3.53 10.94 17.01
CA PHE A 77 4.60 11.63 17.71
C PHE A 77 5.70 10.65 18.14
N ASP A 78 5.33 9.44 18.56
CA ASP A 78 6.30 8.37 18.83
C ASP A 78 7.05 7.92 17.58
N ILE A 79 6.37 7.83 16.44
CA ILE A 79 7.00 7.55 15.14
C ILE A 79 7.98 8.66 14.78
N PHE A 80 7.58 9.93 14.93
CA PHE A 80 8.46 11.07 14.68
C PHE A 80 9.70 11.04 15.59
N LYS A 81 9.55 10.77 16.89
CA LYS A 81 10.70 10.57 17.81
C LYS A 81 11.65 9.49 17.32
N LYS A 82 11.13 8.34 16.88
CA LYS A 82 11.97 7.26 16.32
C LYS A 82 12.73 7.71 15.06
N ILE A 83 12.13 8.54 14.20
CA ILE A 83 12.81 9.12 13.04
C ILE A 83 13.95 10.04 13.48
N VAL A 84 13.71 10.91 14.46
CA VAL A 84 14.75 11.83 14.99
C VAL A 84 15.90 11.05 15.63
N THR A 85 15.59 10.05 16.45
CA THR A 85 16.61 9.16 17.04
C THR A 85 17.39 8.43 15.96
N PHE A 86 16.71 7.85 14.96
CA PHE A 86 17.37 7.16 13.85
C PHE A 86 18.32 8.06 13.07
N GLN A 87 17.94 9.32 12.80
CA GLN A 87 18.82 10.28 12.15
C GLN A 87 20.06 10.57 13.01
N LYS A 88 19.86 10.85 14.30
CA LYS A 88 20.94 11.21 15.25
C LYS A 88 21.94 10.08 15.46
N ASP A 89 21.45 8.87 15.74
CA ASP A 89 22.28 7.70 16.04
C ASP A 89 23.19 7.33 14.85
N ASN A 90 22.70 7.55 13.63
CA ASN A 90 23.44 7.25 12.41
C ASN A 90 24.19 8.47 11.83
N LYS A 91 24.11 9.64 12.50
CA LYS A 91 24.72 10.90 12.05
C LYS A 91 24.35 11.27 10.61
N PHE A 92 23.11 10.98 10.22
CA PHE A 92 22.62 11.37 8.91
C PHE A 92 22.34 12.87 8.87
N ASP A 93 22.83 13.55 7.84
CA ASP A 93 22.31 14.84 7.47
C ASP A 93 20.91 14.68 6.83
N ASN A 94 20.30 15.81 6.49
CA ASN A 94 18.98 15.80 5.88
C ASN A 94 18.96 15.03 4.55
N ASN A 95 19.96 15.21 3.68
CA ASN A 95 20.01 14.54 2.37
C ASN A 95 20.18 13.02 2.49
N THR A 96 21.04 12.59 3.41
CA THR A 96 21.34 11.18 3.65
C THR A 96 20.20 10.49 4.39
N LEU A 97 19.40 11.20 5.20
CA LEU A 97 18.23 10.63 5.86
C LEU A 97 17.28 9.99 4.84
N LEU A 98 16.83 10.74 3.83
CA LEU A 98 15.87 10.22 2.82
C LEU A 98 16.40 8.99 2.08
N ASN A 99 17.68 8.99 1.71
CA ASN A 99 18.34 7.87 1.02
C ASN A 99 18.50 6.63 1.90
N ASN A 100 18.45 6.80 3.22
CA ASN A 100 18.58 5.73 4.21
C ASN A 100 17.24 5.29 4.81
N LEU A 101 16.10 5.79 4.31
CA LEU A 101 14.76 5.35 4.73
C LEU A 101 14.15 4.32 3.78
N SER A 102 14.55 4.29 2.51
CA SER A 102 14.04 3.33 1.52
C SER A 102 15.10 2.93 0.51
N ARG A 103 15.20 1.62 0.24
CA ARG A 103 16.08 1.03 -0.78
C ARG A 103 15.36 -0.08 -1.53
N LYS A 104 15.83 -0.39 -2.73
CA LYS A 104 15.28 -1.48 -3.56
C LYS A 104 16.42 -2.38 -4.03
N ARG A 105 16.17 -3.68 -4.14
CA ARG A 105 17.02 -4.62 -4.87
C ARG A 105 16.18 -5.76 -5.43
N LYS A 106 16.74 -6.51 -6.37
CA LYS A 106 16.17 -7.77 -6.84
C LYS A 106 16.67 -8.94 -5.99
N VAL A 107 15.82 -9.94 -5.79
CA VAL A 107 16.15 -11.22 -5.18
C VAL A 107 15.64 -12.30 -6.13
N SER A 108 16.54 -12.85 -6.94
CA SER A 108 16.14 -13.65 -8.11
C SER A 108 15.12 -12.86 -8.95
N ASP A 109 13.93 -13.41 -9.13
CA ASP A 109 12.85 -12.85 -9.92
C ASP A 109 11.96 -11.84 -9.16
N PHE A 110 12.19 -11.67 -7.86
CA PHE A 110 11.34 -10.86 -6.99
C PHE A 110 11.91 -9.47 -6.69
N ASN A 111 11.02 -8.54 -6.33
CA ASN A 111 11.39 -7.20 -5.87
C ASN A 111 11.48 -7.20 -4.34
N LEU A 112 12.61 -6.79 -3.77
CA LEU A 112 12.73 -6.56 -2.33
C LEU A 112 12.96 -5.08 -2.06
N LYS A 113 12.17 -4.53 -1.14
CA LYS A 113 12.28 -3.15 -0.67
C LYS A 113 12.63 -3.11 0.80
N PHE A 114 13.58 -2.26 1.14
CA PHE A 114 13.79 -1.80 2.50
C PHE A 114 12.89 -0.59 2.74
N ASN A 115 12.16 -0.56 3.86
CA ASN A 115 11.37 0.60 4.26
C ASN A 115 11.42 0.78 5.78
N LYS A 116 12.30 1.68 6.24
CA LYS A 116 12.57 1.92 7.66
C LYS A 116 11.37 2.52 8.39
N ILE A 117 10.61 3.40 7.73
CA ILE A 117 9.48 4.07 8.39
C ILE A 117 8.39 3.06 8.80
N ARG A 118 8.20 2.00 8.01
CA ARG A 118 7.27 0.90 8.35
C ARG A 118 7.72 0.07 9.55
N GLU A 119 9.01 0.10 9.91
CA GLU A 119 9.50 -0.48 11.16
C GLU A 119 8.94 0.27 12.38
N PHE A 120 8.88 1.60 12.28
CA PHE A 120 8.51 2.48 13.41
C PHE A 120 7.04 2.42 13.78
N ARG A 121 6.18 2.00 12.84
CA ARG A 121 4.75 1.78 13.06
C ARG A 121 4.55 0.75 14.19
N PRO A 122 3.66 1.01 15.16
CA PRO A 122 3.32 0.03 16.18
C PRO A 122 2.82 -1.25 15.54
N GLU A 123 3.15 -2.38 16.16
CA GLU A 123 2.60 -3.65 15.73
C GLU A 123 1.09 -3.64 15.93
N ARG A 124 0.36 -3.83 14.82
CA ARG A 124 -1.07 -4.11 14.84
C ARG A 124 -1.24 -5.62 14.79
N GLU A 125 -0.70 -6.33 15.78
CA GLU A 125 -0.93 -7.77 15.91
C GLU A 125 -2.39 -7.98 16.29
N SER A 126 -3.24 -8.12 15.28
CA SER A 126 -4.52 -8.76 15.46
C SER A 126 -4.23 -10.24 15.74
N LYS A 127 -4.34 -10.64 17.01
CA LYS A 127 -4.45 -12.06 17.43
C LYS A 127 -5.79 -12.67 17.01
N GLU A 128 -6.53 -12.01 16.12
CA GLU A 128 -7.82 -12.46 15.62
C GLU A 128 -7.60 -13.72 14.79
N LYS A 129 -8.31 -14.77 15.17
CA LYS A 129 -8.44 -15.95 14.32
C LYS A 129 -9.49 -15.64 13.27
N PHE A 130 -9.15 -15.85 12.01
CA PHE A 130 -10.07 -15.65 10.90
C PHE A 130 -10.75 -16.98 10.61
N LEU A 131 -12.04 -17.06 10.92
CA LEU A 131 -12.87 -18.24 10.64
C LEU A 131 -13.66 -18.10 9.34
N ALA A 132 -13.81 -16.87 8.86
CA ALA A 132 -14.53 -16.53 7.65
C ALA A 132 -13.78 -15.46 6.85
N ASN A 133 -13.96 -15.46 5.53
CA ASN A 133 -13.47 -14.41 4.63
C ASN A 133 -14.42 -13.19 4.54
N PHE A 134 -15.39 -13.13 5.45
CA PHE A 134 -16.36 -12.04 5.61
C PHE A 134 -16.50 -11.66 7.08
N LYS A 135 -16.68 -10.37 7.32
CA LYS A 135 -17.11 -9.81 8.60
C LYS A 135 -17.85 -8.51 8.34
N ASP A 136 -18.91 -8.25 9.11
CA ASP A 136 -19.65 -7.00 9.02
C ASP A 136 -18.78 -5.78 9.31
N PHE A 137 -19.19 -4.66 8.72
CA PHE A 137 -18.58 -3.36 9.00
C PHE A 137 -18.78 -2.99 10.47
N ASP A 138 -17.74 -2.40 11.05
CA ASP A 138 -17.70 -1.97 12.44
C ASP A 138 -17.30 -0.49 12.50
N GLU A 139 -18.26 0.35 12.86
CA GLU A 139 -18.10 1.80 12.94
C GLU A 139 -17.15 2.25 14.06
N ILE A 140 -17.00 1.44 15.11
CA ILE A 140 -16.15 1.73 16.26
C ILE A 140 -14.70 1.52 15.86
N LYS A 141 -14.40 0.40 15.19
CA LYS A 141 -13.08 0.11 14.62
C LYS A 141 -12.63 1.18 13.62
N PHE A 142 -11.33 1.19 13.33
CA PHE A 142 -10.78 2.07 12.31
C PHE A 142 -11.47 1.85 10.96
N ASN A 143 -11.89 2.95 10.33
CA ASN A 143 -12.52 2.98 9.01
C ASN A 143 -12.24 4.34 8.34
N PHE A 144 -12.45 4.44 7.03
CA PHE A 144 -12.14 5.66 6.28
C PHE A 144 -13.12 6.84 6.50
N ASN A 145 -14.17 6.66 7.32
CA ASN A 145 -15.08 7.75 7.71
C ASN A 145 -14.62 8.52 8.95
N LYS A 146 -13.50 8.12 9.58
CA LYS A 146 -12.97 8.86 10.73
C LYS A 146 -12.53 10.27 10.31
N LYS A 147 -13.03 11.29 11.03
CA LYS A 147 -12.87 12.71 10.69
C LYS A 147 -11.41 13.16 10.56
N PHE A 148 -10.49 12.54 11.31
CA PHE A 148 -9.07 12.91 11.29
C PHE A 148 -8.39 12.60 9.94
N LEU A 149 -8.94 11.67 9.14
CA LEU A 149 -8.41 11.29 7.83
C LEU A 149 -8.69 12.30 6.72
N LYS A 150 -9.52 13.34 6.99
CA LYS A 150 -9.84 14.35 5.97
C LYS A 150 -8.61 15.03 5.38
N LYS A 151 -7.57 15.25 6.19
CA LYS A 151 -6.31 15.88 5.71
C LYS A 151 -5.42 14.91 4.91
N GLU A 152 -5.78 13.63 4.84
CA GLU A 152 -5.05 12.60 4.07
C GLU A 152 -5.70 12.33 2.71
N ILE A 153 -6.82 13.00 2.38
CA ILE A 153 -7.51 12.90 1.10
C ILE A 153 -6.75 13.68 0.02
N ILE A 154 -6.63 13.09 -1.17
CA ILE A 154 -6.17 13.79 -2.37
C ILE A 154 -7.38 14.52 -2.96
N PHE A 155 -7.43 15.84 -2.77
CA PHE A 155 -8.61 16.67 -3.12
C PHE A 155 -8.63 17.19 -4.56
N ASP A 156 -7.54 17.04 -5.30
CA ASP A 156 -7.44 17.60 -6.65
C ASP A 156 -8.18 16.71 -7.64
N ASP A 157 -9.39 17.12 -7.99
CA ASP A 157 -10.28 16.36 -8.88
C ASP A 157 -9.88 16.44 -10.36
N ASN A 158 -8.83 17.19 -10.73
CA ASN A 158 -8.47 17.43 -12.12
C ASN A 158 -7.98 16.17 -12.87
N PHE A 159 -7.62 15.12 -12.13
CA PHE A 159 -7.25 13.83 -12.71
C PHE A 159 -8.47 12.96 -13.06
N PHE A 160 -9.66 13.26 -12.56
CA PHE A 160 -10.89 12.63 -13.03
C PHE A 160 -11.36 13.32 -14.32
N ILE A 161 -11.55 12.51 -15.35
CA ILE A 161 -12.10 12.93 -16.64
C ILE A 161 -13.61 12.62 -16.69
N ASP A 162 -14.07 11.67 -15.87
CA ASP A 162 -15.49 11.32 -15.76
C ASP A 162 -16.00 11.62 -14.35
N LYS A 163 -17.07 12.42 -14.29
CA LYS A 163 -17.69 12.87 -13.04
C LYS A 163 -18.42 11.75 -12.31
N GLU A 164 -19.00 10.78 -13.02
CA GLU A 164 -19.68 9.65 -12.36
C GLU A 164 -18.69 8.79 -11.58
N PHE A 165 -17.48 8.59 -12.13
CA PHE A 165 -16.40 7.92 -11.42
C PHE A 165 -15.92 8.72 -10.20
N LYS A 166 -15.79 10.04 -10.34
CA LYS A 166 -15.36 10.91 -9.24
C LYS A 166 -16.22 10.72 -7.99
N ASP A 167 -17.54 10.79 -8.13
CA ASP A 167 -18.45 10.75 -6.98
C ASP A 167 -18.49 9.37 -6.29
N ARG A 168 -18.02 8.32 -6.98
CA ARG A 168 -17.94 6.96 -6.44
C ARG A 168 -16.67 6.70 -5.64
N PHE A 169 -15.59 7.47 -5.79
CA PHE A 169 -14.28 7.11 -5.21
C PHE A 169 -13.66 8.22 -4.35
N THR A 170 -13.21 7.85 -3.15
CA THR A 170 -12.32 8.72 -2.35
C THR A 170 -10.90 8.19 -2.36
N PHE A 171 -9.93 9.06 -2.64
CA PHE A 171 -8.50 8.74 -2.72
C PHE A 171 -7.80 9.28 -1.47
N PHE A 172 -7.15 8.38 -0.71
CA PHE A 172 -6.35 8.73 0.45
C PHE A 172 -4.89 8.39 0.20
N TYR A 173 -3.98 9.23 0.65
CA TYR A 173 -2.60 8.80 0.83
C TYR A 173 -2.55 7.54 1.68
N ASN A 174 -1.75 6.56 1.26
CA ASN A 174 -1.29 5.60 2.24
C ASN A 174 -0.22 6.27 3.10
N LYS A 175 -0.47 6.38 4.40
CA LYS A 175 0.49 6.94 5.36
C LYS A 175 1.80 6.17 5.42
N PHE A 176 1.76 4.86 5.15
CA PHE A 176 2.91 3.97 5.16
C PHE A 176 3.02 3.25 3.81
N PRO A 177 3.32 3.96 2.74
CA PRO A 177 3.35 3.40 1.39
C PRO A 177 4.48 2.38 1.27
N PHE A 178 4.35 1.49 0.29
CA PHE A 178 5.35 0.47 -0.03
C PHE A 178 5.47 0.22 -1.54
N VAL A 179 4.58 0.79 -2.33
CA VAL A 179 4.65 0.92 -3.78
C VAL A 179 4.61 2.40 -4.15
N GLU A 180 5.13 2.74 -5.32
CA GLU A 180 5.08 4.13 -5.77
C GLU A 180 3.64 4.59 -5.99
N TYR A 181 3.38 5.85 -5.64
CA TYR A 181 2.04 6.45 -5.68
C TYR A 181 0.97 5.67 -4.88
N HIS A 182 1.38 4.93 -3.85
CA HIS A 182 0.48 4.09 -3.07
C HIS A 182 -0.66 4.92 -2.46
N THR A 183 -1.84 4.73 -3.02
CA THR A 183 -3.06 5.41 -2.62
C THR A 183 -4.10 4.39 -2.20
N VAL A 184 -4.83 4.67 -1.13
CA VAL A 184 -5.99 3.86 -0.75
C VAL A 184 -7.23 4.44 -1.42
N ILE A 185 -7.91 3.60 -2.20
CA ILE A 185 -9.15 3.94 -2.88
C ILE A 185 -10.31 3.32 -2.10
N VAL A 186 -11.29 4.15 -1.74
CA VAL A 186 -12.50 3.72 -1.02
C VAL A 186 -13.72 4.02 -1.89
N PRO A 187 -14.34 3.00 -2.52
CA PRO A 187 -15.55 3.20 -3.30
C PRO A 187 -16.77 3.38 -2.38
N ASP A 188 -17.67 4.27 -2.76
CA ASP A 188 -18.89 4.59 -2.02
C ASP A 188 -18.67 4.70 -0.52
N LYS A 189 -17.66 5.48 -0.11
CA LYS A 189 -17.18 5.56 1.28
C LYS A 189 -18.30 5.72 2.31
N ASP A 190 -19.39 6.39 1.97
CA ASP A 190 -20.50 6.65 2.89
C ASP A 190 -21.47 5.47 3.04
N LYS A 191 -21.37 4.43 2.20
CA LYS A 191 -22.15 3.19 2.31
C LYS A 191 -21.60 2.23 3.38
N ASN A 192 -20.41 2.48 3.95
CA ASN A 192 -19.82 1.66 5.01
C ASN A 192 -19.74 0.17 4.64
N ASN A 193 -19.34 -0.14 3.40
CA ASN A 193 -19.26 -1.54 2.99
C ASN A 193 -18.18 -2.28 3.81
N PRO A 194 -18.45 -3.52 4.26
CA PRO A 194 -17.43 -4.35 4.89
C PRO A 194 -16.29 -4.64 3.90
N GLN A 195 -15.12 -5.04 4.39
CA GLN A 195 -14.00 -5.50 3.56
C GLN A 195 -14.32 -6.85 2.88
N PHE A 196 -15.20 -6.80 1.89
CA PHE A 196 -15.69 -7.94 1.13
C PHE A 196 -15.96 -7.52 -0.31
N LEU A 197 -15.50 -8.32 -1.27
CA LEU A 197 -15.61 -7.97 -2.68
C LEU A 197 -16.90 -8.56 -3.27
N SER A 198 -17.88 -7.71 -3.52
CA SER A 198 -19.10 -8.06 -4.26
C SER A 198 -18.89 -7.97 -5.78
N SER A 199 -19.84 -8.50 -6.55
CA SER A 199 -19.83 -8.40 -8.02
C SER A 199 -19.89 -6.95 -8.48
N GLU A 200 -20.69 -6.11 -7.81
CA GLU A 200 -20.79 -4.68 -8.09
C GLU A 200 -19.43 -4.00 -7.99
N TYR A 201 -18.73 -4.17 -6.86
CA TYR A 201 -17.44 -3.51 -6.64
C TYR A 201 -16.32 -4.11 -7.48
N HIS A 202 -16.38 -5.41 -7.77
CA HIS A 202 -15.47 -6.01 -8.73
C HIS A 202 -15.65 -5.41 -10.14
N ASN A 203 -16.90 -5.25 -10.60
CA ASN A 203 -17.18 -4.63 -11.89
C ASN A 203 -16.73 -3.17 -11.90
N LEU A 204 -17.06 -2.41 -10.84
CA LEU A 204 -16.67 -1.01 -10.71
C LEU A 204 -15.15 -0.81 -10.82
N ILE A 205 -14.35 -1.70 -10.21
CA ILE A 205 -12.89 -1.64 -10.31
C ILE A 205 -12.38 -2.08 -11.69
N CYS A 206 -13.01 -3.07 -12.33
CA CYS A 206 -12.65 -3.44 -13.70
C CYS A 206 -12.92 -2.26 -14.67
N ASP A 207 -14.06 -1.60 -14.53
CA ASP A 207 -14.40 -0.43 -15.32
C ASP A 207 -13.48 0.74 -15.00
N PHE A 208 -13.10 0.93 -13.74
CA PHE A 208 -12.08 1.89 -13.34
C PHE A 208 -10.77 1.66 -14.11
N MET A 209 -10.26 0.43 -14.10
CA MET A 209 -8.99 0.07 -14.74
C MET A 209 -9.01 0.23 -16.26
N LYS A 210 -10.10 -0.14 -16.93
CA LYS A 210 -10.30 0.08 -18.39
C LYS A 210 -10.30 1.56 -18.76
N ASN A 211 -10.67 2.41 -17.81
CA ASN A 211 -10.78 3.86 -18.00
C ASN A 211 -9.54 4.61 -17.48
N ILE A 212 -8.40 3.95 -17.30
CA ILE A 212 -7.15 4.65 -16.98
C ILE A 212 -6.45 5.07 -18.27
N LYS A 213 -6.09 6.35 -18.35
CA LYS A 213 -5.29 6.91 -19.44
C LYS A 213 -3.84 7.04 -18.99
N VAL A 214 -2.98 6.19 -19.57
CA VAL A 214 -1.54 6.20 -19.35
C VAL A 214 -0.85 6.76 -20.59
N LYS A 215 -0.02 7.80 -20.43
CA LYS A 215 0.74 8.37 -21.55
C LYS A 215 1.91 7.47 -21.97
N ASN A 216 2.64 6.95 -20.99
CA ASN A 216 3.75 6.04 -21.20
C ASN A 216 3.28 4.59 -21.03
N LYS A 217 3.15 3.85 -22.13
CA LYS A 217 2.69 2.45 -22.12
C LYS A 217 3.58 1.48 -21.34
N LYS A 218 4.80 1.88 -20.96
CA LYS A 218 5.68 1.08 -20.09
C LYS A 218 5.32 1.19 -18.61
N GLU A 219 4.53 2.20 -18.22
CA GLU A 219 4.10 2.35 -16.84
C GLU A 219 2.98 1.40 -16.53
N ILE A 220 3.21 0.56 -15.53
CA ILE A 220 2.21 -0.35 -15.01
C ILE A 220 1.42 0.38 -13.95
N VAL A 221 0.12 0.55 -14.22
CA VAL A 221 -0.85 1.03 -13.24
C VAL A 221 -1.70 -0.15 -12.79
N GLY A 222 -1.95 -0.24 -11.50
CA GLY A 222 -2.77 -1.31 -10.99
C GLY A 222 -3.47 -1.00 -9.68
N ILE A 223 -4.33 -1.95 -9.30
CA ILE A 223 -5.04 -1.96 -8.04
C ILE A 223 -4.82 -3.31 -7.35
N GLY A 224 -4.34 -3.26 -6.11
CA GLY A 224 -4.31 -4.40 -5.20
C GLY A 224 -5.56 -4.46 -4.32
N PHE A 225 -6.04 -5.67 -4.08
CA PHE A 225 -7.10 -5.97 -3.11
C PHE A 225 -6.67 -7.11 -2.21
N SER A 226 -7.03 -7.01 -0.94
CA SER A 226 -6.86 -8.08 0.04
C SER A 226 -8.22 -8.36 0.66
N ALA A 227 -8.70 -9.60 0.54
CA ALA A 227 -9.93 -10.02 1.21
C ALA A 227 -9.76 -9.99 2.74
N TYR A 228 -10.87 -10.06 3.48
CA TYR A 228 -10.80 -10.21 4.93
C TYR A 228 -10.05 -11.51 5.30
N GLY A 229 -9.12 -11.40 6.24
CA GLY A 229 -8.18 -12.47 6.59
C GLY A 229 -7.02 -12.65 5.62
N ALA A 230 -6.95 -11.86 4.54
CA ALA A 230 -5.83 -11.84 3.61
C ALA A 230 -4.84 -10.67 3.88
N PHE A 231 -4.56 -10.34 5.14
CA PHE A 231 -3.82 -9.13 5.55
C PHE A 231 -4.51 -7.79 5.24
N ALA A 232 -5.83 -7.81 5.03
CA ALA A 232 -6.62 -6.59 5.11
C ALA A 232 -6.72 -6.14 6.58
N SER A 233 -6.15 -4.97 6.89
CA SER A 233 -6.05 -4.46 8.27
C SER A 233 -7.17 -3.49 8.66
N VAL A 234 -8.10 -3.22 7.74
CA VAL A 234 -9.20 -2.26 7.90
C VAL A 234 -10.51 -2.97 7.57
N ASN A 235 -11.56 -2.68 8.33
CA ASN A 235 -12.86 -3.35 8.20
C ASN A 235 -13.79 -2.74 7.12
N HIS A 236 -13.34 -1.67 6.46
CA HIS A 236 -14.07 -0.93 5.44
C HIS A 236 -13.50 -1.28 4.06
N LEU A 237 -14.36 -1.61 3.09
CA LEU A 237 -14.00 -1.89 1.70
C LEU A 237 -13.02 -0.86 1.14
N HIS A 238 -11.83 -1.32 0.80
CA HIS A 238 -10.82 -0.48 0.18
C HIS A 238 -9.91 -1.28 -0.75
N PHE A 239 -9.29 -0.53 -1.64
CA PHE A 239 -8.37 -0.97 -2.67
C PHE A 239 -7.07 -0.17 -2.56
N GLN A 240 -5.98 -0.71 -3.11
CA GLN A 240 -4.66 -0.09 -3.04
C GLN A 240 -4.16 0.19 -4.45
N PHE A 241 -4.20 1.44 -4.87
CA PHE A 241 -3.73 1.90 -6.16
C PHE A 241 -2.23 2.12 -6.16
N PHE A 242 -1.58 1.80 -7.27
CA PHE A 242 -0.14 1.93 -7.45
C PHE A 242 0.26 2.18 -8.90
N ILE A 243 1.46 2.73 -9.08
CA ILE A 243 2.12 2.84 -10.39
C ILE A 243 3.52 2.25 -10.26
N GLU A 244 3.65 0.96 -10.54
CA GLU A 244 4.89 0.21 -10.36
C GLU A 244 4.85 -1.11 -11.12
N ASP A 245 5.99 -1.55 -11.65
CA ASP A 245 6.13 -2.88 -12.23
C ASP A 245 6.14 -3.98 -11.16
N LEU A 246 5.47 -5.10 -11.44
CA LEU A 246 5.29 -6.22 -10.51
C LEU A 246 5.84 -7.52 -11.10
N PRO A 247 6.61 -8.32 -10.34
CA PRO A 247 7.15 -9.58 -10.83
C PRO A 247 6.11 -10.55 -11.38
N ILE A 248 4.89 -10.56 -10.86
CA ILE A 248 3.79 -11.39 -11.38
C ILE A 248 3.47 -11.16 -12.87
N LEU A 249 3.87 -10.01 -13.43
CA LEU A 249 3.61 -9.64 -14.82
C LEU A 249 4.67 -10.16 -15.80
N ASP A 250 5.79 -10.68 -15.29
CA ASP A 250 6.90 -11.18 -16.12
C ASP A 250 6.43 -12.30 -17.05
N GLU A 251 6.79 -12.21 -18.34
CA GLU A 251 6.37 -13.13 -19.39
C GLU A 251 6.89 -14.56 -19.20
N LYS A 252 7.95 -14.75 -18.40
CA LYS A 252 8.50 -16.09 -18.12
C LYS A 252 7.52 -16.98 -17.36
N TRP A 253 6.55 -16.41 -16.64
CA TRP A 253 5.63 -17.20 -15.83
C TRP A 253 4.62 -17.96 -16.68
N ILE A 254 4.28 -19.19 -16.29
CA ILE A 254 3.31 -20.04 -16.99
C ILE A 254 1.96 -19.35 -17.17
N HIS A 255 1.46 -18.62 -16.16
CA HIS A 255 0.21 -17.87 -16.27
C HIS A 255 0.28 -16.70 -17.26
N ASN A 256 1.47 -16.32 -17.71
CA ASN A 256 1.71 -15.33 -18.77
C ASN A 256 2.15 -15.97 -20.10
N GLY A 257 2.17 -17.31 -20.21
CA GLY A 257 2.56 -18.04 -21.42
C GLY A 257 4.02 -18.49 -21.46
N GLY A 258 4.80 -18.24 -20.42
CA GLY A 258 6.17 -18.73 -20.28
C GLY A 258 6.25 -20.17 -19.75
N ASN A 259 7.42 -20.54 -19.24
CA ASN A 259 7.76 -21.90 -18.80
C ASN A 259 8.15 -22.02 -17.32
N CYS A 260 8.20 -20.91 -16.59
CA CYS A 260 8.52 -20.88 -15.17
C CYS A 260 7.25 -20.93 -14.33
N GLN A 261 7.22 -21.81 -13.32
CA GLN A 261 6.11 -21.86 -12.37
C GLN A 261 6.25 -20.72 -11.35
N TYR A 262 5.19 -19.92 -11.19
CA TYR A 262 5.15 -18.97 -10.08
C TYR A 262 4.97 -19.73 -8.75
N PRO A 263 5.67 -19.36 -7.66
CA PRO A 263 5.63 -20.16 -6.42
C PRO A 263 4.27 -20.22 -5.74
N ALA A 264 3.44 -19.19 -5.89
CA ALA A 264 2.05 -19.18 -5.42
C ALA A 264 1.07 -19.64 -6.50
N LYS A 265 -0.07 -20.19 -6.07
CA LYS A 265 -1.20 -20.47 -6.95
C LYS A 265 -1.80 -19.16 -7.48
N ILE A 266 -1.92 -19.05 -8.80
CA ILE A 266 -2.45 -17.88 -9.49
C ILE A 266 -3.50 -18.30 -10.51
N TYR A 267 -4.58 -17.52 -10.58
CA TYR A 267 -5.51 -17.53 -11.68
C TYR A 267 -5.46 -16.18 -12.39
N LYS A 268 -5.13 -16.18 -13.68
CA LYS A 268 -5.12 -14.98 -14.52
C LYS A 268 -6.35 -14.97 -15.42
N PHE A 269 -7.03 -13.84 -15.48
CA PHE A 269 -8.16 -13.59 -16.36
C PHE A 269 -7.97 -12.30 -17.14
N ASN A 270 -8.55 -12.22 -18.33
CA ASN A 270 -8.56 -11.00 -19.15
C ASN A 270 -9.96 -10.39 -19.26
N ASP A 271 -10.95 -10.98 -18.57
CA ASP A 271 -12.33 -10.55 -18.58
C ASP A 271 -12.94 -10.58 -17.17
N PHE A 272 -13.87 -9.66 -16.92
CA PHE A 272 -14.55 -9.49 -15.64
C PHE A 272 -15.40 -10.71 -15.24
N TYR A 273 -16.05 -11.37 -16.22
CA TYR A 273 -17.02 -12.42 -15.93
C TYR A 273 -16.32 -13.65 -15.36
N SER A 274 -15.26 -14.12 -16.02
CA SER A 274 -14.47 -15.26 -15.58
C SER A 274 -13.76 -14.99 -14.26
N SER A 275 -13.19 -13.77 -14.08
CA SER A 275 -12.58 -13.42 -12.79
C SER A 275 -13.59 -13.37 -11.66
N TRP A 276 -14.81 -12.88 -11.92
CA TRP A 276 -15.87 -12.87 -10.92
C TRP A 276 -16.27 -14.28 -10.52
N GLN A 277 -16.45 -15.20 -11.48
CA GLN A 277 -16.79 -16.60 -11.16
C GLN A 277 -15.76 -17.22 -10.21
N GLN A 278 -14.47 -16.92 -10.40
CA GLN A 278 -13.41 -17.41 -9.53
C GLN A 278 -13.45 -16.77 -8.14
N ILE A 279 -13.68 -15.46 -8.06
CA ILE A 279 -13.82 -14.72 -6.79
C ILE A 279 -15.06 -15.20 -6.01
N ASP A 280 -16.19 -15.36 -6.69
CA ASP A 280 -17.43 -15.87 -6.11
C ASP A 280 -17.28 -17.31 -5.62
N TYR A 281 -16.54 -18.15 -6.35
CA TYR A 281 -16.13 -19.46 -5.86
C TYR A 281 -15.32 -19.36 -4.56
N PHE A 282 -14.35 -18.46 -4.46
CA PHE A 282 -13.60 -18.26 -3.22
C PHE A 282 -14.51 -17.82 -2.06
N ASN A 283 -15.40 -16.86 -2.32
CA ASN A 283 -16.37 -16.39 -1.33
C ASN A 283 -17.28 -17.49 -0.82
N LYS A 284 -17.86 -18.29 -1.72
CA LYS A 284 -18.76 -19.39 -1.37
C LYS A 284 -18.07 -20.54 -0.62
N ASN A 285 -16.78 -20.75 -0.87
CA ASN A 285 -16.00 -21.81 -0.24
C ASN A 285 -15.14 -21.33 0.94
N ASN A 286 -15.37 -20.09 1.41
CA ASN A 286 -14.62 -19.50 2.52
C ASN A 286 -13.10 -19.49 2.32
N ILE A 287 -12.66 -19.30 1.07
CA ILE A 287 -11.26 -19.17 0.71
C ILE A 287 -10.94 -17.67 0.76
N THR A 288 -9.90 -17.28 1.49
CA THR A 288 -9.40 -15.91 1.44
C THR A 288 -8.40 -15.75 0.29
N TYR A 289 -8.26 -14.53 -0.21
CA TYR A 289 -7.54 -14.27 -1.45
C TYR A 289 -7.01 -12.84 -1.54
N ASN A 290 -6.03 -12.66 -2.41
CA ASN A 290 -5.64 -11.36 -2.92
C ASN A 290 -6.05 -11.23 -4.39
N VAL A 291 -6.27 -9.99 -4.85
CA VAL A 291 -6.49 -9.70 -6.27
C VAL A 291 -5.55 -8.59 -6.70
N CYS A 292 -4.97 -8.70 -7.89
CA CYS A 292 -4.24 -7.62 -8.55
C CYS A 292 -4.91 -7.34 -9.89
N TYR A 293 -5.37 -6.10 -10.08
CA TYR A 293 -5.93 -5.61 -11.33
C TYR A 293 -4.88 -4.80 -12.08
N THR A 294 -4.69 -5.09 -13.35
CA THR A 294 -3.97 -4.23 -14.31
C THR A 294 -4.91 -3.87 -15.46
N ALA A 295 -4.42 -3.11 -16.44
CA ALA A 295 -5.22 -2.74 -17.61
C ALA A 295 -5.72 -3.97 -18.40
N ASP A 296 -4.87 -4.99 -18.52
CA ASP A 296 -5.12 -6.14 -19.42
C ASP A 296 -5.40 -7.45 -18.67
N SER A 297 -5.26 -7.46 -17.33
CA SER A 297 -5.31 -8.72 -16.57
C SER A 297 -5.81 -8.54 -15.15
N ILE A 298 -6.43 -9.60 -14.66
CA ILE A 298 -6.92 -9.73 -13.29
C ILE A 298 -6.31 -11.01 -12.72
N PHE A 299 -5.45 -10.86 -11.73
CA PHE A 299 -4.79 -11.97 -11.04
C PHE A 299 -5.52 -12.24 -9.73
N CYS A 300 -6.09 -13.43 -9.58
CA CYS A 300 -6.72 -13.88 -8.35
C CYS A 300 -5.82 -14.91 -7.67
N LEU A 301 -5.43 -14.63 -6.43
CA LEU A 301 -4.42 -15.39 -5.69
C LEU A 301 -5.05 -15.96 -4.40
N PRO A 302 -5.59 -17.20 -4.41
CA PRO A 302 -6.11 -17.83 -3.21
C PRO A 302 -4.99 -18.16 -2.24
N ARG A 303 -5.31 -18.14 -0.95
CA ARG A 303 -4.32 -18.37 0.11
C ARG A 303 -4.98 -18.80 1.41
N GLN A 304 -4.17 -19.30 2.34
CA GLN A 304 -4.59 -19.55 3.70
C GLN A 304 -4.88 -18.24 4.45
N PHE A 305 -5.70 -18.31 5.49
CA PHE A 305 -5.93 -17.17 6.36
C PHE A 305 -4.62 -16.74 7.03
N GLN A 306 -4.47 -15.44 7.26
CA GLN A 306 -3.26 -14.88 7.90
C GLN A 306 -2.93 -15.46 9.28
N SER A 307 -3.90 -16.10 9.94
CA SER A 307 -3.74 -16.77 11.23
C SER A 307 -3.34 -18.26 11.14
N GLU A 308 -3.25 -18.84 9.93
CA GLU A 308 -3.13 -20.30 9.73
C GLU A 308 -1.74 -20.78 9.32
N TYR A 309 -0.82 -19.87 9.00
CA TYR A 309 0.53 -20.23 8.61
C TYR A 309 1.59 -19.46 9.41
N PRO A 310 2.77 -20.06 9.65
CA PRO A 310 3.87 -19.38 10.33
C PRO A 310 4.43 -18.27 9.43
N LYS A 311 4.65 -17.09 9.99
CA LYS A 311 5.33 -15.98 9.33
C LYS A 311 6.84 -16.11 9.57
N GLN A 312 7.67 -15.79 8.58
CA GLN A 312 9.10 -15.59 8.81
C GLN A 312 9.34 -14.35 9.68
N ASN A 313 10.41 -14.37 10.46
CA ASN A 313 10.74 -13.29 11.40
C ASN A 313 10.97 -11.93 10.71
N TRP A 314 11.45 -11.93 9.47
CA TRP A 314 11.70 -10.71 8.71
C TRP A 314 10.43 -10.10 8.08
N SER A 315 9.33 -10.87 8.01
CA SER A 315 8.09 -10.45 7.36
C SER A 315 7.00 -10.08 8.38
N LYS A 316 6.33 -8.95 8.15
CA LYS A 316 5.13 -8.55 8.92
C LYS A 316 3.83 -9.15 8.34
N GLY A 317 3.91 -9.96 7.29
CA GLY A 317 2.76 -10.55 6.63
C GLY A 317 2.78 -10.41 5.11
N PHE A 318 1.91 -11.17 4.46
CA PHE A 318 1.81 -11.21 3.00
C PHE A 318 0.42 -10.75 2.55
N GLY A 319 0.34 -9.47 2.17
CA GLY A 319 -0.83 -8.93 1.50
C GLY A 319 -0.71 -9.14 -0.01
N TRP A 320 -1.49 -8.34 -0.76
CA TRP A 320 -1.50 -8.43 -2.21
C TRP A 320 -0.11 -8.18 -2.83
N TYR A 321 0.70 -7.29 -2.25
CA TYR A 321 1.99 -6.91 -2.82
C TYR A 321 2.99 -8.06 -2.77
N GLU A 322 3.12 -8.71 -1.62
CA GLU A 322 3.98 -9.87 -1.45
C GLU A 322 3.49 -11.05 -2.30
N MET A 323 2.18 -11.25 -2.38
CA MET A 323 1.59 -12.27 -3.26
C MET A 323 1.86 -12.01 -4.76
N THR A 324 2.14 -10.76 -5.15
CA THR A 324 2.53 -10.38 -6.52
C THR A 324 4.04 -10.30 -6.74
N GLY A 325 4.83 -10.69 -5.74
CA GLY A 325 6.30 -10.80 -5.82
C GLY A 325 7.06 -9.56 -5.34
N GLY A 326 6.36 -8.62 -4.71
CA GLY A 326 6.96 -7.45 -4.07
C GLY A 326 7.09 -7.65 -2.56
N PHE A 327 8.31 -7.60 -2.04
CA PHE A 327 8.62 -7.88 -0.64
C PHE A 327 9.09 -6.64 0.09
N ILE A 328 8.81 -6.60 1.39
CA ILE A 328 9.22 -5.49 2.27
C ILE A 328 10.02 -6.04 3.43
N SER A 329 11.23 -5.53 3.59
CA SER A 329 12.08 -5.67 4.76
C SER A 329 12.10 -4.35 5.54
N PHE A 330 12.21 -4.46 6.86
CA PHE A 330 12.17 -3.34 7.78
C PHE A 330 13.56 -2.98 8.32
N THR A 331 14.47 -3.95 8.38
CA THR A 331 15.83 -3.79 8.91
C THR A 331 16.87 -3.90 7.79
N TYR A 332 18.04 -3.28 7.99
CA TYR A 332 19.15 -3.40 7.05
C TYR A 332 19.69 -4.83 6.98
N ASP A 333 19.73 -5.51 8.12
CA ASP A 333 20.23 -6.89 8.21
C ASP A 333 19.36 -7.84 7.39
N ASP A 334 18.04 -7.80 7.59
CA ASP A 334 17.12 -8.64 6.81
C ASP A 334 17.17 -8.25 5.33
N PHE A 335 17.19 -6.94 5.02
CA PHE A 335 17.27 -6.49 3.64
C PHE A 335 18.49 -7.04 2.92
N ASN A 336 19.64 -7.18 3.57
CA ASN A 336 20.85 -7.72 2.96
C ASN A 336 20.90 -9.25 2.95
N LYS A 337 20.25 -9.92 3.91
CA LYS A 337 20.31 -11.38 4.08
C LYS A 337 19.25 -12.15 3.30
N ILE A 338 18.06 -11.56 3.07
CA ILE A 338 16.94 -12.26 2.43
C ILE A 338 17.35 -12.84 1.07
N THR A 339 17.11 -14.13 0.91
CA THR A 339 17.40 -14.92 -0.29
C THR A 339 16.12 -15.41 -0.97
N GLU A 340 16.26 -15.89 -2.20
CA GLU A 340 15.17 -16.56 -2.94
C GLU A 340 14.59 -17.73 -2.14
N LYS A 341 15.44 -18.53 -1.49
CA LYS A 341 15.02 -19.67 -0.66
C LYS A 341 14.08 -19.26 0.47
N GLU A 342 14.33 -18.11 1.12
CA GLU A 342 13.46 -17.60 2.19
C GLU A 342 12.12 -17.11 1.64
N ILE A 343 12.13 -16.51 0.44
CA ILE A 343 10.91 -16.09 -0.26
C ILE A 343 10.05 -17.30 -0.66
N ASP A 344 10.66 -18.30 -1.30
CA ASP A 344 9.95 -19.50 -1.77
C ASP A 344 9.32 -20.28 -0.61
N GLN A 345 10.04 -20.40 0.51
CA GLN A 345 9.53 -21.07 1.70
C GLN A 345 8.24 -20.42 2.24
N ASP A 346 8.13 -19.10 2.15
CA ASP A 346 6.91 -18.40 2.56
C ASP A 346 5.77 -18.61 1.58
N PHE A 347 6.02 -18.59 0.27
CA PHE A 347 4.99 -18.91 -0.71
C PHE A 347 4.39 -20.30 -0.51
N VAL A 348 5.22 -21.29 -0.15
CA VAL A 348 4.77 -22.64 0.20
C VAL A 348 3.86 -22.61 1.44
N ASN A 349 4.20 -21.83 2.47
CA ASN A 349 3.40 -21.74 3.70
C ASN A 349 2.04 -21.08 3.47
N ILE A 350 1.99 -20.05 2.61
CA ILE A 350 0.80 -19.22 2.37
C ILE A 350 -0.19 -19.90 1.43
N SER A 351 0.31 -20.67 0.46
CA SER A 351 -0.52 -21.31 -0.55
C SER A 351 -1.56 -22.24 0.07
N CYS A 352 -2.78 -22.26 -0.46
CA CYS A 352 -3.79 -23.23 -0.02
C CYS A 352 -3.23 -24.64 -0.18
N LYS A 353 -3.29 -25.45 0.89
CA LYS A 353 -3.04 -26.89 0.79
C LYS A 353 -4.21 -27.48 0.00
N THR A 354 -3.96 -27.82 -1.26
CA THR A 354 -4.94 -28.53 -2.11
C THR A 354 -4.92 -30.01 -1.82
#